data_AF-A0A8H3I3S4-F1
#
_entry.id   AF-A0A8H3I3S4-F1
#
_cell.length_a   1.000
_cell.length_b   1.000
_cell.length_c   1.000
_cell.angle_alpha   90.00
_cell.angle_beta   90.00
_cell.angle_gamma   90.00
#
_symmetry.space_group_name_H-M   'P 1'
#
loop_
_entity.id
_entity.type
_entity.pdbx_description
1 polymer ?
#
loop_
_entity_poly.entity_id
_entity_poly.type
_entity_poly.pdbx_seq_one_letter_code
_entity_poly.pdbx_strand_id
1 'polypeptide(L)'
;MKSFALIFAALVAPAIAAPAAIPITKIAGPVRENSYIIKLKDGVSKNSHVARLLDFIGSQDSKVVYKYENAFNGYAGILKGPILDYIRRSPDVEYIEADAFYQIEYEHGDESLASREVHTDDETSQLVGRAANGGGVDIYGLDTGILTTHTSFGGRASWGATYGGYASRDGHGHGTRTAVGSGFGLATAANVVAVKVCSDTGRCAASDIIAGINFAVTRAASTGRPSIVTMSLGLSPTTALDNAVTSAIGRGIHFTVAAGNENQNASNVSPARVAAANTIGAIDSSNRKADFSNYGSILDVWALGVNVRSAWIGSNSAVNTISGTSMATPYVAGILAVV
;
A
#
# COMPACT_ATOMS: atom_id res chain seq x y z
N MET A 1 -24.81 -82.22 10.80
CA MET A 1 -24.16 -81.14 10.04
C MET A 1 -24.70 -79.82 10.59
N LYS A 2 -23.91 -79.07 11.38
CA LYS A 2 -24.30 -77.77 11.93
C LYS A 2 -23.48 -76.70 11.21
N SER A 3 -24.13 -75.91 10.35
CA SER A 3 -23.49 -74.81 9.61
C SER A 3 -23.23 -73.64 10.54
N PHE A 4 -21.97 -73.24 10.67
CA PHE A 4 -21.55 -71.99 11.29
C PHE A 4 -21.63 -70.88 10.24
N ALA A 5 -22.52 -69.91 10.43
CA ALA A 5 -22.55 -68.69 9.62
C ALA A 5 -21.50 -67.72 10.15
N LEU A 6 -20.42 -67.50 9.38
CA LEU A 6 -19.46 -66.43 9.62
C LEU A 6 -20.06 -65.10 9.16
N ILE A 7 -20.37 -64.22 10.12
CA ILE A 7 -20.72 -62.81 9.85
C ILE A 7 -19.41 -62.04 9.69
N PHE A 8 -19.10 -61.63 8.45
CA PHE A 8 -18.03 -60.67 8.17
C PHE A 8 -18.51 -59.27 8.54
N ALA A 9 -18.05 -58.76 9.68
CA ALA A 9 -18.17 -57.35 10.01
C ALA A 9 -17.13 -56.58 9.17
N ALA A 10 -17.59 -55.90 8.10
CA ALA A 10 -16.74 -55.00 7.33
C ALA A 10 -16.39 -53.79 8.20
N LEU A 11 -15.13 -53.69 8.65
CA LEU A 11 -14.60 -52.45 9.21
C LEU A 11 -14.58 -51.38 8.10
N VAL A 12 -15.53 -50.45 8.14
CA VAL A 12 -15.45 -49.22 7.36
C VAL A 12 -14.44 -48.32 8.07
N ALA A 13 -13.19 -48.37 7.62
CA ALA A 13 -12.19 -47.38 8.03
C ALA A 13 -12.64 -46.01 7.47
N PRO A 14 -12.79 -44.95 8.31
CA PRO A 14 -13.07 -43.63 7.79
C PRO A 14 -11.88 -43.19 6.93
N ALA A 15 -12.11 -43.05 5.63
CA ALA A 15 -11.16 -42.42 4.74
C ALA A 15 -11.03 -40.95 5.15
N ILE A 16 -9.97 -40.62 5.88
CA ILE A 16 -9.61 -39.23 6.16
C ILE A 16 -9.17 -38.62 4.82
N ALA A 17 -10.09 -37.92 4.17
CA ALA A 17 -9.79 -37.20 2.94
C ALA A 17 -8.63 -36.23 3.21
N ALA A 18 -7.61 -36.26 2.36
CA ALA A 18 -6.53 -35.28 2.42
C ALA A 18 -7.13 -33.86 2.33
N PRO A 19 -6.60 -32.87 3.09
CA PRO A 19 -7.10 -31.51 3.03
C PRO A 19 -7.15 -31.03 1.58
N ALA A 20 -8.30 -30.46 1.17
CA ALA A 20 -8.44 -29.88 -0.14
C ALA A 20 -7.40 -28.76 -0.33
N ALA A 21 -6.76 -28.71 -1.50
CA ALA A 21 -5.77 -27.69 -1.79
C ALA A 21 -6.42 -26.31 -1.80
N ILE A 22 -5.89 -25.39 -1.00
CA ILE A 22 -6.30 -24.00 -0.93
C ILE A 22 -6.19 -23.39 -2.35
N PRO A 23 -7.26 -22.77 -2.86
CA PRO A 23 -7.24 -22.12 -4.16
C PRO A 23 -6.34 -20.89 -4.11
N ILE A 24 -5.71 -20.58 -5.24
CA ILE A 24 -4.98 -19.32 -5.39
C ILE A 24 -5.99 -18.29 -5.91
N THR A 25 -6.23 -17.25 -5.12
CA THR A 25 -7.04 -16.11 -5.55
C THR A 25 -6.33 -15.40 -6.69
N LYS A 26 -6.95 -15.41 -7.87
CA LYS A 26 -6.47 -14.69 -9.04
C LYS A 26 -6.96 -13.25 -8.97
N ILE A 27 -6.06 -12.32 -9.28
CA ILE A 27 -6.37 -10.88 -9.34
C ILE A 27 -6.43 -10.46 -10.81
N ALA A 28 -7.35 -9.55 -11.13
CA ALA A 28 -7.46 -8.98 -12.47
C ALA A 28 -6.23 -8.12 -12.79
N GLY A 29 -5.70 -8.29 -14.00
CA GLY A 29 -4.53 -7.54 -14.48
C GLY A 29 -3.21 -8.32 -14.36
N PRO A 30 -2.08 -7.63 -14.56
CA PRO A 30 -0.76 -8.27 -14.54
C PRO A 30 -0.35 -8.70 -13.13
N VAL A 31 0.23 -9.88 -13.02
CA VAL A 31 0.78 -10.43 -11.76
C VAL A 31 2.28 -10.68 -11.90
N ARG A 32 2.99 -10.68 -10.77
CA ARG A 32 4.40 -11.09 -10.69
C ARG A 32 4.46 -12.62 -10.80
N GLU A 33 5.20 -13.08 -11.80
CA GLU A 33 5.25 -14.50 -12.15
C GLU A 33 5.71 -15.37 -10.97
N ASN A 34 4.97 -16.45 -10.71
CA ASN A 34 5.21 -17.38 -9.61
C ASN A 34 5.28 -16.72 -8.23
N SER A 35 4.76 -15.50 -8.06
CA SER A 35 4.81 -14.78 -6.80
C SER A 35 3.44 -14.73 -6.15
N TYR A 36 3.43 -15.05 -4.86
CA TYR A 36 2.21 -15.19 -4.08
C TYR A 36 2.37 -14.53 -2.72
N ILE A 37 1.25 -14.05 -2.19
CA ILE A 37 1.09 -13.55 -0.84
C ILE A 37 0.30 -14.59 -0.05
N ILE A 38 0.87 -15.02 1.08
CA ILE A 38 0.36 -16.11 1.91
C ILE A 38 -0.01 -15.51 3.26
N LYS A 39 -1.30 -15.56 3.58
CA LYS A 39 -1.78 -15.27 4.94
C LYS A 39 -1.87 -16.58 5.70
N LEU A 40 -1.27 -16.60 6.87
CA LEU A 40 -1.39 -17.69 7.82
C LEU A 40 -2.53 -17.40 8.79
N LYS A 41 -3.17 -18.48 9.25
CA LYS A 41 -4.21 -18.40 10.28
C LYS A 41 -3.65 -17.79 11.56
N ASP A 42 -4.52 -17.19 12.34
CA ASP A 42 -4.14 -16.63 13.63
C ASP A 42 -3.65 -17.73 14.60
N GLY A 43 -2.66 -17.38 15.43
CA GLY A 43 -2.00 -18.32 16.35
C GLY A 43 -0.92 -19.22 15.71
N VAL A 44 -0.82 -19.28 14.38
CA VAL A 44 0.25 -20.04 13.70
C VAL A 44 1.58 -19.31 13.82
N SER A 45 2.62 -20.01 14.28
CA SER A 45 4.00 -19.52 14.22
C SER A 45 4.51 -19.48 12.77
N LYS A 46 4.54 -18.28 12.19
CA LYS A 46 5.12 -18.03 10.86
C LYS A 46 6.57 -18.50 10.74
N ASN A 47 7.39 -18.29 11.76
CA ASN A 47 8.79 -18.72 11.73
C ASN A 47 8.91 -20.25 11.64
N SER A 48 8.12 -20.98 12.43
CA SER A 48 8.08 -22.44 12.38
C SER A 48 7.50 -22.95 11.06
N HIS A 49 6.46 -22.30 10.54
CA HIS A 49 5.88 -22.63 9.24
C HIS A 49 6.90 -22.46 8.10
N VAL A 50 7.58 -21.30 8.05
CA VAL A 50 8.59 -21.03 7.02
C VAL A 50 9.82 -21.94 7.20
N ALA A 51 10.23 -22.27 8.43
CA ALA A 51 11.32 -23.23 8.64
C ALA A 51 10.99 -24.61 8.04
N ARG A 52 9.79 -25.15 8.33
CA ARG A 52 9.32 -26.42 7.72
C ARG A 52 9.26 -26.35 6.19
N LEU A 53 8.87 -25.20 5.64
CA LEU A 53 8.89 -24.98 4.21
C LEU A 53 10.32 -25.11 3.66
N LEU A 54 11.29 -24.40 4.27
CA LEU A 54 12.68 -24.41 3.83
C LEU A 54 13.33 -25.80 3.93
N ASP A 55 12.99 -26.59 4.95
CA ASP A 55 13.48 -27.98 5.12
C ASP A 55 13.01 -28.91 3.98
N PHE A 56 11.88 -28.61 3.35
CA PHE A 56 11.35 -29.35 2.20
C PHE A 56 11.93 -28.86 0.86
N ILE A 57 12.66 -27.73 0.84
CA ILE A 57 13.24 -27.16 -0.38
C ILE A 57 14.55 -27.87 -0.74
N GLY A 58 14.45 -28.84 -1.65
CA GLY A 58 15.58 -29.27 -2.47
C GLY A 58 15.82 -28.28 -3.62
N SER A 59 16.61 -27.23 -3.39
CA SER A 59 17.21 -26.31 -4.39
C SER A 59 16.36 -25.88 -5.61
N GLN A 60 15.04 -25.82 -5.48
CA GLN A 60 14.17 -25.25 -6.52
C GLN A 60 14.24 -23.73 -6.38
N ASP A 61 14.16 -22.98 -7.47
CA ASP A 61 14.20 -21.49 -7.53
C ASP A 61 13.02 -20.77 -6.80
N SER A 62 12.50 -21.37 -5.72
CA SER A 62 11.54 -20.79 -4.80
C SER A 62 12.27 -20.09 -3.66
N LYS A 63 11.77 -18.93 -3.25
CA LYS A 63 12.29 -18.18 -2.11
C LYS A 63 11.19 -17.41 -1.40
N VAL A 64 11.29 -17.35 -0.08
CA VAL A 64 10.54 -16.36 0.70
C VAL A 64 11.21 -15.01 0.49
N VAL A 65 10.45 -14.03 0.03
CA VAL A 65 10.92 -12.67 -0.28
C VAL A 65 10.70 -11.76 0.91
N TYR A 66 9.50 -11.81 1.51
CA TYR A 66 9.15 -10.99 2.66
C TYR A 66 8.49 -11.82 3.75
N LYS A 67 8.76 -11.49 5.01
CA LYS A 67 8.00 -11.95 6.17
C LYS A 67 7.35 -10.73 6.80
N TYR A 68 6.03 -10.75 6.93
CA TYR A 68 5.27 -9.63 7.48
C TYR A 68 5.08 -9.85 8.97
N GLU A 69 5.64 -8.96 9.80
CA GLU A 69 5.53 -9.05 11.26
C GLU A 69 4.29 -8.30 11.76
N ASN A 70 4.11 -7.08 11.28
CA ASN A 70 3.13 -6.15 11.81
C ASN A 70 2.00 -5.82 10.83
N ALA A 71 2.18 -6.05 9.52
CA ALA A 71 1.10 -5.90 8.54
C ALA A 71 0.04 -6.99 8.71
N PHE A 72 0.43 -8.28 8.75
CA PHE A 72 -0.42 -9.40 9.18
C PHE A 72 0.47 -10.64 9.37
N ASN A 73 -0.06 -11.69 10.00
CA ASN A 73 0.65 -12.97 10.12
C ASN A 73 0.79 -13.66 8.75
N GLY A 74 1.89 -13.43 8.03
CA GLY A 74 2.07 -14.00 6.70
C GLY A 74 3.39 -13.64 6.05
N TYR A 75 3.53 -14.04 4.78
CA TYR A 75 4.75 -13.85 4.00
C TYR A 75 4.43 -13.73 2.51
N ALA A 76 5.38 -13.26 1.72
CA ALA A 76 5.33 -13.34 0.27
C ALA A 76 6.56 -14.06 -0.26
N GLY A 77 6.40 -14.78 -1.36
CA GLY A 77 7.48 -15.57 -1.94
C GLY A 77 7.31 -15.78 -3.44
N ILE A 78 8.42 -16.15 -4.08
CA ILE A 78 8.41 -16.78 -5.40
C ILE A 78 8.35 -18.28 -5.14
N LEU A 79 7.30 -18.95 -5.59
CA LEU A 79 7.00 -20.34 -5.22
C LEU A 79 6.66 -21.13 -6.47
N LYS A 80 7.37 -22.23 -6.71
CA LYS A 80 7.23 -23.03 -7.92
C LYS A 80 7.01 -24.50 -7.59
N GLY A 81 6.27 -25.18 -8.47
CA GLY A 81 6.13 -26.64 -8.46
C GLY A 81 5.73 -27.21 -7.09
N PRO A 82 6.45 -28.23 -6.58
CA PRO A 82 6.08 -28.92 -5.34
C PRO A 82 5.93 -28.03 -4.10
N ILE A 83 6.65 -26.90 -4.04
CA ILE A 83 6.59 -25.98 -2.90
C ILE A 83 5.26 -25.25 -2.84
N LEU A 84 4.75 -24.80 -3.99
CA LEU A 84 3.44 -24.17 -4.06
C LEU A 84 2.34 -25.18 -3.67
N ASP A 85 2.45 -26.42 -4.14
CA ASP A 85 1.48 -27.47 -3.79
C ASP A 85 1.52 -27.85 -2.31
N TYR A 86 2.71 -27.84 -1.69
CA TYR A 86 2.86 -28.03 -0.24
C TYR A 86 2.14 -26.92 0.54
N ILE A 87 2.38 -25.64 0.21
CA ILE A 87 1.74 -24.50 0.87
C ILE A 87 0.22 -24.59 0.71
N ARG A 88 -0.27 -24.91 -0.49
CA ARG A 88 -1.71 -25.05 -0.77
C ARG A 88 -2.36 -26.15 0.06
N ARG A 89 -1.62 -27.15 0.54
CA ARG A 89 -2.15 -28.23 1.39
C ARG A 89 -1.86 -28.02 2.88
N SER A 90 -1.21 -26.92 3.24
CA SER A 90 -0.83 -26.65 4.62
C SER A 90 -2.04 -26.24 5.46
N PRO A 91 -2.29 -26.88 6.62
CA PRO A 91 -3.38 -26.48 7.51
C PRO A 91 -3.16 -25.12 8.17
N ASP A 92 -1.92 -24.61 8.12
CA ASP A 92 -1.50 -23.32 8.68
C ASP A 92 -1.97 -22.13 7.82
N VAL A 93 -2.20 -22.35 6.53
CA VAL A 93 -2.49 -21.30 5.55
C VAL A 93 -3.98 -20.99 5.55
N GLU A 94 -4.29 -19.69 5.58
CA GLU A 94 -5.65 -19.18 5.52
C GLU A 94 -6.07 -18.91 4.08
N TYR A 95 -5.26 -18.15 3.35
CA TYR A 95 -5.44 -17.92 1.92
C TYR A 95 -4.12 -17.68 1.20
N ILE A 96 -4.16 -17.84 -0.13
CA ILE A 96 -3.06 -17.57 -1.05
C ILE A 96 -3.59 -16.66 -2.15
N GLU A 97 -2.94 -15.52 -2.36
CA GLU A 97 -3.31 -14.53 -3.37
C GLU A 97 -2.14 -14.34 -4.34
N ALA A 98 -2.42 -14.23 -5.64
CA ALA A 98 -1.38 -13.91 -6.62
C ALA A 98 -0.87 -12.47 -6.40
N ASP A 99 0.43 -12.26 -6.53
CA ASP A 99 1.04 -10.93 -6.33
C ASP A 99 0.75 -10.02 -7.52
N ALA A 100 -0.28 -9.19 -7.41
CA ALA A 100 -0.71 -8.27 -8.46
C ALA A 100 0.20 -7.05 -8.57
N PHE A 101 0.29 -6.52 -9.79
CA PHE A 101 0.93 -5.23 -10.02
C PHE A 101 -0.10 -4.11 -10.17
N TYR A 102 0.22 -2.96 -9.58
CA TYR A 102 -0.25 -1.67 -10.05
C TYR A 102 0.71 -1.10 -11.08
N GLN A 103 0.16 -0.33 -12.01
CA GLN A 103 0.92 0.59 -12.84
C GLN A 103 0.40 1.99 -12.52
N ILE A 104 1.28 2.85 -12.01
CA ILE A 104 1.00 4.28 -11.91
C ILE A 104 0.71 4.78 -13.33
N GLU A 105 -0.50 5.28 -13.53
CA GLU A 105 -0.93 5.84 -14.82
C GLU A 105 -0.38 7.26 -15.00
N TYR A 106 -0.28 7.69 -16.26
CA TYR A 106 0.19 9.03 -16.58
C TYR A 106 -0.89 10.05 -16.21
N GLU A 107 -0.61 10.84 -15.19
CA GLU A 107 -1.47 11.94 -14.74
C GLU A 107 -1.30 13.15 -15.63
N HIS A 108 -2.40 13.68 -16.15
CA HIS A 108 -2.39 14.82 -17.07
C HIS A 108 -2.34 16.15 -16.32
N GLY A 109 -1.57 17.10 -16.85
CA GLY A 109 -1.40 18.43 -16.28
C GLY A 109 -1.29 19.49 -17.36
N ASP A 110 -1.68 20.71 -17.01
CA ASP A 110 -1.40 21.90 -17.80
C ASP A 110 -0.31 22.73 -17.12
N GLU A 111 0.90 22.67 -17.66
CA GLU A 111 2.04 23.43 -17.13
C GLU A 111 1.86 24.95 -17.25
N SER A 112 0.95 25.45 -18.10
CA SER A 112 0.67 26.89 -18.19
C SER A 112 0.02 27.44 -16.91
N LEU A 113 -0.67 26.57 -16.16
CA LEU A 113 -1.28 26.90 -14.86
C LEU A 113 -0.30 26.82 -13.69
N ALA A 114 0.94 26.36 -13.90
CA ALA A 114 1.98 26.35 -12.87
C ALA A 114 2.30 27.75 -12.33
N SER A 115 1.93 28.81 -13.05
CA SER A 115 2.13 30.21 -12.64
C SER A 115 1.07 30.76 -11.68
N ARG A 116 -0.07 30.07 -11.49
CA ARG A 116 -1.11 30.53 -10.55
C ARG A 116 -0.74 30.08 -9.14
N GLU A 117 -0.14 31.01 -8.39
CA GLU A 117 0.00 30.86 -6.94
C GLU A 117 -1.37 30.56 -6.33
N VAL A 118 -1.40 29.60 -5.41
CA VAL A 118 -2.58 29.36 -4.57
C VAL A 118 -2.72 30.61 -3.71
N HIS A 119 -3.78 31.39 -3.96
CA HIS A 119 -4.15 32.52 -3.12
C HIS A 119 -4.36 32.01 -1.69
N THR A 120 -3.49 32.48 -0.78
CA THR A 120 -3.53 32.19 0.65
C THR A 120 -4.52 33.13 1.33
N ASP A 121 -5.75 33.15 0.86
CA ASP A 121 -6.76 34.02 1.46
C ASP A 121 -7.41 33.33 2.68
N ASP A 122 -7.05 33.89 3.83
CA ASP A 122 -7.58 33.81 5.20
C ASP A 122 -7.69 32.45 5.93
N GLU A 123 -8.23 31.37 5.35
CA GLU A 123 -8.56 30.18 6.16
C GLU A 123 -7.39 29.18 6.36
N THR A 124 -6.45 29.08 5.41
CA THR A 124 -5.23 28.29 5.60
C THR A 124 -4.32 28.88 6.69
N SER A 125 -4.41 30.19 6.95
CA SER A 125 -3.66 30.86 8.02
C SER A 125 -4.06 30.39 9.41
N GLN A 126 -5.29 29.88 9.60
CA GLN A 126 -5.76 29.37 10.89
C GLN A 126 -5.32 27.94 11.21
N LEU A 127 -4.91 27.17 10.19
CA LEU A 127 -4.34 25.82 10.34
C LEU A 127 -2.82 25.88 10.47
N VAL A 128 -2.17 26.82 9.77
CA VAL A 128 -0.74 27.09 9.91
C VAL A 128 -0.48 27.68 11.29
N GLY A 129 0.16 26.90 12.17
CA GLY A 129 0.40 27.24 13.58
C GLY A 129 -0.30 26.31 14.58
N ARG A 130 -1.29 25.52 14.16
CA ARG A 130 -1.86 24.44 14.98
C ARG A 130 -0.88 23.27 15.09
N ALA A 131 -0.86 22.62 16.26
CA ALA A 131 0.00 21.48 16.57
C ALA A 131 1.46 21.62 16.10
N ALA A 132 2.04 22.83 16.23
CA ALA A 132 3.39 23.16 15.75
C ALA A 132 3.65 22.78 14.27
N ASN A 133 2.67 22.97 13.38
CA ASN A 133 2.75 22.60 11.95
C ASN A 133 3.06 21.12 11.72
N GLY A 134 2.55 20.24 12.59
CA GLY A 134 2.77 18.78 12.52
C GLY A 134 4.14 18.34 13.01
N GLY A 135 4.84 19.20 13.76
CA GLY A 135 6.09 18.83 14.40
C GLY A 135 5.96 17.57 15.24
N GLY A 136 6.82 16.58 14.98
CA GLY A 136 6.80 15.29 15.69
C GLY A 136 5.90 14.22 15.08
N VAL A 137 5.16 14.53 14.01
CA VAL A 137 4.40 13.55 13.21
C VAL A 137 5.31 12.97 12.12
N ASP A 138 5.23 11.66 11.90
CA ASP A 138 5.93 10.99 10.79
C ASP A 138 4.93 10.71 9.66
N ILE A 139 5.19 11.23 8.45
CA ILE A 139 4.41 10.98 7.24
C ILE A 139 5.22 10.10 6.30
N TYR A 140 4.79 8.85 6.12
CA TYR A 140 5.41 7.87 5.24
C TYR A 140 4.80 7.94 3.85
N GLY A 141 5.59 8.32 2.85
CA GLY A 141 5.20 8.26 1.44
C GLY A 141 5.56 6.91 0.83
N LEU A 142 4.56 6.05 0.67
CA LEU A 142 4.71 4.73 0.03
C LEU A 142 4.49 4.88 -1.48
N ASP A 143 5.57 5.00 -2.24
CA ASP A 143 5.51 5.41 -3.65
C ASP A 143 6.77 4.99 -4.44
N THR A 144 7.13 5.72 -5.50
CA THR A 144 8.35 5.55 -6.31
C THR A 144 9.62 6.05 -5.63
N GLY A 145 9.51 6.56 -4.40
CA GLY A 145 10.58 7.24 -3.66
C GLY A 145 10.35 8.74 -3.57
N ILE A 146 11.21 9.47 -2.87
CA ILE A 146 11.15 10.94 -2.78
C ILE A 146 12.54 11.51 -3.05
N LEU A 147 12.65 12.58 -3.83
CA LEU A 147 13.86 13.40 -3.90
C LEU A 147 14.00 14.18 -2.58
N THR A 148 14.58 13.55 -1.57
CA THR A 148 14.64 14.09 -0.19
C THR A 148 15.42 15.40 -0.08
N THR A 149 16.27 15.71 -1.06
CA THR A 149 17.04 16.96 -1.15
C THR A 149 16.28 18.12 -1.80
N HIS A 150 15.04 17.91 -2.24
CA HIS A 150 14.23 18.95 -2.83
C HIS A 150 13.95 20.07 -1.81
N THR A 151 14.06 21.33 -2.23
CA THR A 151 13.96 22.51 -1.37
C THR A 151 12.58 22.65 -0.72
N SER A 152 11.52 22.18 -1.40
CA SER A 152 10.17 22.07 -0.83
C SER A 152 10.07 21.17 0.41
N PHE A 153 11.09 20.39 0.75
CA PHE A 153 11.10 19.62 1.99
C PHE A 153 11.98 20.23 3.06
N GLY A 154 12.68 21.35 2.85
CA GLY A 154 13.41 22.07 3.91
C GLY A 154 14.31 21.22 4.82
N GLY A 155 14.82 20.08 4.34
CA GLY A 155 15.61 19.12 5.13
C GLY A 155 14.85 18.13 6.02
N ARG A 156 13.50 18.17 6.08
CA ARG A 156 12.66 17.24 6.87
C ARG A 156 12.29 15.94 6.14
N ALA A 157 12.65 15.81 4.86
CA ALA A 157 12.50 14.56 4.13
C ALA A 157 13.73 13.65 4.30
N SER A 158 13.50 12.37 4.55
CA SER A 158 14.53 11.36 4.76
C SER A 158 14.16 10.02 4.13
N TRP A 159 15.16 9.17 3.85
CA TRP A 159 14.94 7.81 3.36
C TRP A 159 14.58 6.87 4.49
N GLY A 160 13.49 6.11 4.31
CA GLY A 160 13.07 5.04 5.21
C GLY A 160 13.52 3.67 4.73
N ALA A 161 12.89 3.17 3.67
CA ALA A 161 13.14 1.83 3.14
C ALA A 161 12.84 1.73 1.64
N THR A 162 13.38 0.69 1.00
CA THR A 162 13.13 0.35 -0.40
C THR A 162 12.83 -1.14 -0.51
N TYR A 163 11.73 -1.48 -1.17
CA TYR A 163 11.25 -2.83 -1.43
C TYR A 163 11.17 -3.09 -2.94
N GLY A 164 11.25 -4.36 -3.36
CA GLY A 164 11.23 -4.75 -4.78
C GLY A 164 12.61 -4.85 -5.45
N GLY A 165 13.69 -4.67 -4.69
CA GLY A 165 15.06 -4.72 -5.21
C GLY A 165 15.49 -3.50 -6.01
N TYR A 166 14.81 -2.37 -5.81
CA TYR A 166 15.09 -1.11 -6.50
C TYR A 166 16.24 -0.34 -5.83
N ALA A 167 16.80 0.63 -6.55
CA ALA A 167 17.70 1.61 -5.95
C ALA A 167 16.92 2.59 -5.06
N SER A 168 17.51 3.02 -3.94
CA SER A 168 16.96 4.05 -3.05
C SER A 168 17.11 5.45 -3.64
N ARG A 169 16.34 5.71 -4.69
CA ARG A 169 16.12 7.01 -5.31
C ARG A 169 14.69 7.05 -5.83
N ASP A 170 14.16 8.24 -6.03
CA ASP A 170 13.00 8.37 -6.91
C ASP A 170 13.49 8.43 -8.36
N GLY A 171 13.03 7.50 -9.19
CA GLY A 171 13.38 7.43 -10.61
C GLY A 171 12.21 7.72 -11.54
N HIS A 172 11.02 7.92 -10.96
CA HIS A 172 9.78 8.18 -11.70
C HIS A 172 9.25 9.60 -11.46
N GLY A 173 9.49 10.16 -10.27
CA GLY A 173 9.02 11.47 -9.87
C GLY A 173 7.62 11.48 -9.23
N HIS A 174 6.92 10.35 -9.17
CA HIS A 174 5.58 10.29 -8.58
C HIS A 174 5.62 10.51 -7.07
N GLY A 175 6.48 9.81 -6.35
CA GLY A 175 6.55 10.01 -4.91
C GLY A 175 7.07 11.39 -4.50
N THR A 176 7.96 12.02 -5.29
CA THR A 176 8.39 13.40 -5.01
C THR A 176 7.23 14.40 -5.08
N ARG A 177 6.33 14.26 -6.07
CA ARG A 177 5.19 15.18 -6.22
C ARG A 177 4.02 14.89 -5.28
N THR A 178 3.88 13.64 -4.84
CA THR A 178 2.84 13.21 -3.88
C THR A 178 3.32 13.23 -2.43
N ALA A 179 4.49 13.80 -2.16
CA ALA A 179 4.97 14.01 -0.80
C ALA A 179 4.44 15.34 -0.22
N VAL A 180 4.23 15.37 1.10
CA VAL A 180 3.80 16.58 1.82
C VAL A 180 4.95 17.59 1.86
N GLY A 181 4.88 18.65 1.05
CA GLY A 181 5.92 19.69 0.93
C GLY A 181 5.52 21.06 1.52
N SER A 182 6.50 21.86 1.94
CA SER A 182 6.30 23.19 2.56
C SER A 182 5.95 24.32 1.60
N GLY A 183 6.11 24.13 0.28
CA GLY A 183 5.75 25.14 -0.73
C GLY A 183 4.34 25.00 -1.30
N PHE A 184 3.67 23.86 -1.04
CA PHE A 184 2.44 23.48 -1.73
C PHE A 184 1.44 22.73 -0.81
N GLY A 185 1.74 22.59 0.48
CA GLY A 185 0.96 21.77 1.40
C GLY A 185 1.04 22.23 2.86
N LEU A 186 0.26 21.57 3.70
CA LEU A 186 0.21 21.76 5.16
C LEU A 186 1.28 20.89 5.87
N ALA A 187 1.34 20.97 7.21
CA ALA A 187 2.30 20.21 8.03
C ALA A 187 3.78 20.45 7.70
N THR A 188 4.17 21.72 7.63
CA THR A 188 5.52 22.13 7.23
C THR A 188 6.63 21.75 8.21
N ALA A 189 6.31 21.20 9.38
CA ALA A 189 7.25 20.68 10.36
C ALA A 189 7.19 19.15 10.56
N ALA A 190 6.30 18.44 9.86
CA ALA A 190 6.21 16.98 9.94
C ALA A 190 7.41 16.29 9.27
N ASN A 191 7.84 15.14 9.78
CA ASN A 191 8.90 14.35 9.15
C ASN A 191 8.33 13.66 7.91
N VAL A 192 9.03 13.75 6.77
CA VAL A 192 8.64 13.04 5.55
C VAL A 192 9.58 11.85 5.38
N VAL A 193 9.02 10.65 5.28
CA VAL A 193 9.80 9.40 5.19
C VAL A 193 9.50 8.73 3.86
N ALA A 194 10.51 8.65 3.00
CA ALA A 194 10.41 8.00 1.70
C ALA A 194 10.43 6.47 1.87
N VAL A 195 9.38 5.80 1.42
CA VAL A 195 9.30 4.34 1.38
C VAL A 195 9.03 3.92 -0.06
N LYS A 196 10.07 3.44 -0.74
CA LYS A 196 9.95 3.06 -2.16
C LYS A 196 9.39 1.65 -2.28
N VAL A 197 8.23 1.54 -2.93
CA VAL A 197 7.52 0.27 -3.19
C VAL A 197 7.17 0.10 -4.68
N CYS A 198 7.53 1.09 -5.49
CA CYS A 198 7.31 1.12 -6.93
C CYS A 198 8.64 1.27 -7.68
N SER A 199 8.74 0.63 -8.85
CA SER A 199 9.88 0.76 -9.77
C SER A 199 10.00 2.17 -10.34
N ASP A 200 11.12 2.43 -11.01
CA ASP A 200 11.34 3.71 -11.73
C ASP A 200 10.43 3.87 -12.95
N THR A 201 9.73 2.81 -13.36
CA THR A 201 8.70 2.83 -14.41
C THR A 201 7.29 2.90 -13.83
N GLY A 202 7.13 3.15 -12.53
CA GLY A 202 5.83 3.28 -11.86
C GLY A 202 5.10 1.95 -11.61
N ARG A 203 5.79 0.81 -11.71
CA ARG A 203 5.18 -0.51 -11.47
C ARG A 203 5.36 -0.91 -10.00
N CYS A 204 4.28 -1.23 -9.31
CA CYS A 204 4.29 -1.53 -7.87
C CYS A 204 3.69 -2.91 -7.63
N ALA A 205 4.41 -3.83 -7.02
CA ALA A 205 3.83 -5.13 -6.64
C ALA A 205 3.11 -5.02 -5.29
N ALA A 206 1.96 -5.68 -5.14
CA ALA A 206 1.22 -5.72 -3.88
C ALA A 206 2.10 -6.20 -2.72
N SER A 207 2.97 -7.19 -2.94
CA SER A 207 3.92 -7.68 -1.94
C SER A 207 4.92 -6.61 -1.48
N ASP A 208 5.43 -5.78 -2.40
CA ASP A 208 6.36 -4.69 -2.08
C ASP A 208 5.65 -3.58 -1.30
N ILE A 209 4.39 -3.26 -1.67
CA ILE A 209 3.54 -2.29 -0.96
C ILE A 209 3.27 -2.77 0.47
N ILE A 210 2.88 -4.03 0.66
CA ILE A 210 2.64 -4.62 1.99
C ILE A 210 3.93 -4.62 2.82
N ALA A 211 5.09 -4.87 2.22
CA ALA A 211 6.38 -4.76 2.91
C ALA A 211 6.65 -3.31 3.37
N GLY A 212 6.33 -2.31 2.55
CA GLY A 212 6.37 -0.90 2.92
C GLY A 212 5.43 -0.56 4.07
N ILE A 213 4.19 -1.08 4.06
CA ILE A 213 3.23 -0.91 5.16
C ILE A 213 3.80 -1.53 6.45
N ASN A 214 4.35 -2.74 6.36
CA ASN A 214 4.98 -3.42 7.48
C ASN A 214 6.13 -2.59 8.08
N PHE A 215 6.95 -1.94 7.24
CA PHE A 215 7.99 -1.02 7.69
C PHE A 215 7.43 0.19 8.43
N ALA A 216 6.46 0.89 7.85
CA ALA A 216 5.86 2.07 8.45
C ALA A 216 5.25 1.73 9.83
N VAL A 217 4.57 0.59 9.93
CA VAL A 217 4.01 0.11 11.21
C VAL A 217 5.08 -0.19 12.25
N THR A 218 6.13 -0.87 11.83
CA THR A 218 7.25 -1.20 12.73
C THR A 218 7.95 0.08 13.19
N ARG A 219 8.14 1.05 12.30
CA ARG A 219 8.79 2.31 12.62
C ARG A 219 7.95 3.17 13.55
N ALA A 220 6.66 3.33 13.27
CA ALA A 220 5.71 4.05 14.14
C ALA A 220 5.70 3.49 15.56
N ALA A 221 5.64 2.16 15.70
CA ALA A 221 5.71 1.52 17.01
C ALA A 221 7.07 1.78 17.72
N SER A 222 8.17 1.80 16.96
CA SER A 222 9.51 2.07 17.52
C SER A 222 9.72 3.52 17.96
N THR A 223 9.12 4.48 17.25
CA THR A 223 9.27 5.91 17.54
C THR A 223 8.25 6.40 18.56
N GLY A 224 7.09 5.72 18.65
CA GLY A 224 5.95 6.16 19.45
C GLY A 224 5.30 7.45 18.93
N ARG A 225 5.65 7.89 17.72
CA ARG A 225 5.15 9.13 17.13
C ARG A 225 3.82 8.91 16.40
N PRO A 226 2.90 9.88 16.43
CA PRO A 226 1.77 9.89 15.51
C PRO A 226 2.27 9.71 14.08
N SER A 227 1.65 8.79 13.36
CA SER A 227 2.15 8.35 12.06
C SER A 227 1.01 8.31 11.04
N ILE A 228 1.30 8.81 9.85
CA ILE A 228 0.39 8.81 8.70
C ILE A 228 1.09 8.13 7.53
N VAL A 229 0.41 7.21 6.86
CA VAL A 229 0.85 6.62 5.61
C VAL A 229 0.03 7.23 4.48
N THR A 230 0.70 7.83 3.49
CA THR A 230 0.07 8.28 2.26
C THR A 230 0.35 7.29 1.13
N MET A 231 -0.72 6.87 0.45
CA MET A 231 -0.67 5.95 -0.67
C MET A 231 -1.45 6.53 -1.84
N SER A 232 -0.70 7.18 -2.74
CA SER A 232 -1.21 7.64 -4.03
C SER A 232 -1.13 6.51 -5.07
N LEU A 233 -1.62 5.33 -4.70
CA LEU A 233 -1.54 4.10 -5.49
C LEU A 233 -2.89 3.37 -5.42
N GLY A 234 -3.27 2.67 -6.49
CA GLY A 234 -4.48 1.85 -6.55
C GLY A 234 -4.20 0.46 -7.12
N LEU A 235 -5.05 -0.53 -6.91
CA LEU A 235 -4.98 -1.83 -7.54
C LEU A 235 -6.40 -2.31 -7.83
N SER A 236 -6.52 -3.26 -8.75
CA SER A 236 -7.65 -4.19 -8.74
C SER A 236 -7.89 -4.72 -7.31
N PRO A 237 -9.13 -5.09 -6.93
CA PRO A 237 -9.44 -5.55 -5.59
C PRO A 237 -8.46 -6.62 -5.09
N THR A 238 -7.63 -6.27 -4.10
CA THR A 238 -6.53 -7.10 -3.57
C THR A 238 -6.71 -7.26 -2.07
N THR A 239 -7.12 -8.45 -1.63
CA THR A 239 -7.52 -8.66 -0.22
C THR A 239 -6.33 -8.62 0.71
N ALA A 240 -5.15 -9.08 0.27
CA ALA A 240 -3.95 -9.01 1.09
C ALA A 240 -3.50 -7.58 1.39
N LEU A 241 -3.65 -6.67 0.42
CA LEU A 241 -3.35 -5.26 0.62
C LEU A 241 -4.33 -4.62 1.60
N ASP A 242 -5.62 -4.87 1.42
CA ASP A 242 -6.66 -4.31 2.29
C ASP A 242 -6.52 -4.78 3.74
N ASN A 243 -6.17 -6.07 3.93
CA ASN A 243 -5.87 -6.62 5.25
C ASN A 243 -4.65 -5.96 5.88
N ALA A 244 -3.61 -5.69 5.10
CA ALA A 244 -2.42 -4.99 5.59
C ALA A 244 -2.72 -3.56 6.03
N VAL A 245 -3.51 -2.81 5.24
CA VAL A 245 -3.94 -1.45 5.58
C VAL A 245 -4.85 -1.47 6.82
N THR A 246 -5.86 -2.32 6.85
CA THR A 246 -6.80 -2.45 7.98
C THR A 246 -6.06 -2.78 9.29
N SER A 247 -5.12 -3.73 9.23
CA SER A 247 -4.30 -4.11 10.40
C SER A 247 -3.37 -2.99 10.84
N ALA A 248 -2.76 -2.25 9.91
CA ALA A 248 -1.93 -1.10 10.22
C ALA A 248 -2.74 0.02 10.90
N ILE A 249 -3.96 0.28 10.44
CA ILE A 249 -4.89 1.24 11.07
C ILE A 249 -5.28 0.78 12.47
N GLY A 250 -5.60 -0.51 12.65
CA GLY A 250 -5.86 -1.10 13.97
C GLY A 250 -4.70 -0.99 14.96
N ARG A 251 -3.49 -0.66 14.49
CA ARG A 251 -2.29 -0.41 15.30
C ARG A 251 -2.02 1.08 15.55
N GLY A 252 -2.94 1.96 15.18
CA GLY A 252 -2.89 3.40 15.50
C GLY A 252 -2.20 4.27 14.44
N ILE A 253 -2.14 3.82 13.18
CA ILE A 253 -1.56 4.59 12.08
C ILE A 253 -2.68 5.04 11.16
N HIS A 254 -2.69 6.32 10.79
CA HIS A 254 -3.66 6.84 9.84
C HIS A 254 -3.23 6.56 8.41
N PHE A 255 -4.18 6.26 7.54
CA PHE A 255 -3.93 6.08 6.11
C PHE A 255 -4.72 7.10 5.32
N THR A 256 -4.06 7.77 4.37
CA THR A 256 -4.71 8.56 3.32
C THR A 256 -4.46 7.85 2.00
N VAL A 257 -5.52 7.44 1.32
CA VAL A 257 -5.45 6.64 0.10
C VAL A 257 -6.16 7.34 -1.05
N ALA A 258 -5.58 7.28 -2.24
CA ALA A 258 -6.21 7.83 -3.44
C ALA A 258 -7.47 7.02 -3.80
N ALA A 259 -8.56 7.72 -4.16
CA ALA A 259 -9.77 7.05 -4.64
C ALA A 259 -9.58 6.34 -5.99
N GLY A 260 -8.62 6.79 -6.81
CA GLY A 260 -8.36 6.30 -8.18
C GLY A 260 -8.89 7.26 -9.26
N ASN A 261 -8.42 7.08 -10.50
CA ASN A 261 -8.55 8.05 -11.58
C ASN A 261 -9.35 7.52 -12.80
N GLU A 262 -10.25 6.55 -12.59
CA GLU A 262 -10.94 5.85 -13.68
C GLU A 262 -12.43 6.21 -13.78
N ASN A 263 -12.89 7.22 -13.03
CA ASN A 263 -14.29 7.63 -12.94
C ASN A 263 -15.26 6.45 -12.69
N GLN A 264 -14.91 5.61 -11.72
CA GLN A 264 -15.71 4.46 -11.28
C GLN A 264 -16.02 4.53 -9.78
N ASN A 265 -16.79 3.57 -9.28
CA ASN A 265 -16.98 3.44 -7.84
C ASN A 265 -15.67 3.00 -7.16
N ALA A 266 -15.18 3.80 -6.21
CA ALA A 266 -13.94 3.53 -5.47
C ALA A 266 -14.01 2.23 -4.64
N SER A 267 -15.20 1.69 -4.36
CA SER A 267 -15.35 0.36 -3.74
C SER A 267 -14.76 -0.78 -4.59
N ASN A 268 -14.51 -0.53 -5.87
CA ASN A 268 -13.98 -1.51 -6.81
C ASN A 268 -12.45 -1.50 -6.91
N VAL A 269 -11.75 -0.70 -6.10
CA VAL A 269 -10.28 -0.61 -6.12
C VAL A 269 -9.70 -0.69 -4.71
N SER A 270 -8.52 -1.26 -4.59
CA SER A 270 -7.76 -1.35 -3.33
C SER A 270 -6.60 -0.37 -3.35
N PRO A 271 -6.24 0.29 -2.24
CA PRO A 271 -6.85 0.20 -0.92
C PRO A 271 -8.05 1.14 -0.70
N ALA A 272 -8.56 1.86 -1.71
CA ALA A 272 -9.70 2.77 -1.56
C ALA A 272 -10.97 2.09 -0.99
N ARG A 273 -11.12 0.77 -1.19
CA ARG A 273 -12.22 0.00 -0.62
C ARG A 273 -12.08 -0.33 0.87
N VAL A 274 -10.97 0.06 1.52
CA VAL A 274 -10.77 -0.13 2.96
C VAL A 274 -11.53 0.94 3.72
N ALA A 275 -12.70 0.59 4.27
CA ALA A 275 -13.58 1.53 4.95
C ALA A 275 -12.97 2.26 6.16
N ALA A 276 -11.88 1.75 6.74
CA ALA A 276 -11.19 2.39 7.87
C ALA A 276 -10.10 3.40 7.42
N ALA A 277 -9.72 3.39 6.14
CA ALA A 277 -8.76 4.33 5.58
C ALA A 277 -9.47 5.62 5.16
N ASN A 278 -8.75 6.75 5.14
CA ASN A 278 -9.28 8.00 4.61
C ASN A 278 -9.13 8.00 3.08
N THR A 279 -10.22 7.79 2.36
CA THR A 279 -10.25 7.68 0.90
C THR A 279 -10.55 9.02 0.26
N ILE A 280 -9.61 9.50 -0.55
CA ILE A 280 -9.57 10.89 -1.01
C ILE A 280 -9.90 10.99 -2.50
N GLY A 281 -11.00 11.68 -2.80
CA GLY A 281 -11.38 12.06 -4.17
C GLY A 281 -10.79 13.40 -4.61
N ALA A 282 -10.75 13.64 -5.92
CA ALA A 282 -10.22 14.87 -6.50
C ALA A 282 -11.34 15.82 -6.95
N ILE A 283 -11.19 17.10 -6.60
CA ILE A 283 -11.99 18.22 -7.10
C ILE A 283 -11.11 19.26 -7.82
N ASP A 284 -11.73 20.06 -8.67
CA ASP A 284 -11.15 21.26 -9.25
C ASP A 284 -11.28 22.49 -8.34
N SER A 285 -10.70 23.61 -8.76
CA SER A 285 -10.76 24.89 -8.03
C SER A 285 -12.16 25.51 -7.95
N SER A 286 -13.15 24.95 -8.65
CA SER A 286 -14.57 25.33 -8.56
C SER A 286 -15.35 24.39 -7.65
N ASN A 287 -14.68 23.56 -6.84
CA ASN A 287 -15.28 22.52 -5.99
C ASN A 287 -16.11 21.48 -6.77
N ARG A 288 -15.80 21.27 -8.05
CA ARG A 288 -16.46 20.23 -8.86
C ARG A 288 -15.61 18.99 -8.84
N LYS A 289 -16.23 17.81 -8.70
CA LYS A 289 -15.57 16.52 -8.87
C LYS A 289 -14.79 16.53 -10.18
N ALA A 290 -13.51 16.17 -10.13
CA ALA A 290 -12.71 15.99 -11.32
C ALA A 290 -13.28 14.85 -12.18
N ASP A 291 -13.34 15.03 -13.50
CA ASP A 291 -13.99 14.04 -14.38
C ASP A 291 -13.37 12.64 -14.25
N PHE A 292 -12.06 12.54 -14.02
CA PHE A 292 -11.35 11.29 -13.80
C PHE A 292 -11.54 10.69 -12.40
N SER A 293 -11.88 11.48 -11.37
CA SER A 293 -11.89 10.98 -9.99
C SER A 293 -12.90 9.86 -9.83
N ASN A 294 -12.50 8.77 -9.18
CA ASN A 294 -13.44 7.80 -8.66
C ASN A 294 -14.37 8.45 -7.63
N TYR A 295 -15.52 7.81 -7.40
CA TYR A 295 -16.63 8.30 -6.59
C TYR A 295 -17.26 7.18 -5.76
N GLY A 296 -18.27 7.52 -4.95
CA GLY A 296 -19.05 6.55 -4.18
C GLY A 296 -19.08 6.89 -2.70
N SER A 297 -19.90 6.16 -1.94
CA SER A 297 -20.10 6.39 -0.50
C SER A 297 -18.91 6.03 0.37
N ILE A 298 -17.86 5.43 -0.22
CA ILE A 298 -16.63 5.06 0.51
C ILE A 298 -15.59 6.18 0.52
N LEU A 299 -15.81 7.27 -0.22
CA LEU A 299 -14.96 8.45 -0.13
C LEU A 299 -15.28 9.19 1.17
N ASP A 300 -14.24 9.56 1.90
CA ASP A 300 -14.37 10.34 3.13
C ASP A 300 -14.27 11.83 2.85
N VAL A 301 -13.37 12.24 1.94
CA VAL A 301 -13.05 13.64 1.68
C VAL A 301 -12.76 13.87 0.21
N TRP A 302 -13.16 15.04 -0.27
CA TRP A 302 -12.74 15.59 -1.56
C TRP A 302 -11.69 16.67 -1.33
N ALA A 303 -10.58 16.62 -2.06
CA ALA A 303 -9.53 17.65 -1.99
C ALA A 303 -9.05 18.07 -3.38
N LEU A 304 -8.35 19.20 -3.46
CA LEU A 304 -7.83 19.72 -4.73
C LEU A 304 -6.92 18.69 -5.38
N GLY A 305 -7.31 18.24 -6.57
CA GLY A 305 -6.58 17.24 -7.35
C GLY A 305 -6.50 17.57 -8.83
N VAL A 306 -6.97 18.75 -9.26
CA VAL A 306 -6.86 19.21 -10.65
C VAL A 306 -5.90 20.39 -10.73
N ASN A 307 -4.92 20.29 -11.63
CA ASN A 307 -3.88 21.31 -11.85
C ASN A 307 -3.21 21.75 -10.54
N VAL A 308 -2.76 20.77 -9.77
CA VAL A 308 -2.07 20.98 -8.50
C VAL A 308 -0.57 21.09 -8.76
N ARG A 309 0.01 22.24 -8.42
CA ARG A 309 1.45 22.48 -8.47
C ARG A 309 2.13 21.80 -7.27
N SER A 310 3.17 21.00 -7.52
CA SER A 310 3.95 20.33 -6.48
C SER A 310 5.43 20.20 -6.86
N ALA A 311 6.25 19.69 -5.94
CA ALA A 311 7.66 19.38 -6.17
C ALA A 311 7.84 18.34 -7.28
N TRP A 312 8.95 18.44 -8.02
CA TRP A 312 9.25 17.52 -9.11
C TRP A 312 10.71 17.07 -9.06
N ILE A 313 10.97 15.89 -9.61
CA ILE A 313 12.30 15.26 -9.52
C ILE A 313 13.36 15.86 -10.45
N GLY A 314 12.98 16.71 -11.40
CA GLY A 314 13.89 17.25 -12.41
C GLY A 314 15.09 18.03 -11.85
N SER A 315 14.97 18.61 -10.65
CA SER A 315 16.05 19.23 -9.89
C SER A 315 15.62 19.42 -8.43
N ASN A 316 16.51 19.90 -7.56
CA ASN A 316 16.16 20.21 -6.17
C ASN A 316 15.14 21.35 -6.02
N SER A 317 14.76 22.06 -7.08
CA SER A 317 13.75 23.12 -7.03
C SER A 317 12.73 23.00 -8.15
N ALA A 318 12.71 21.89 -8.86
CA ALA A 318 11.79 21.69 -9.97
C ALA A 318 10.36 21.55 -9.45
N VAL A 319 9.40 22.06 -10.21
CA VAL A 319 7.99 21.93 -9.89
C VAL A 319 7.26 21.39 -11.11
N ASN A 320 6.12 20.75 -10.88
CA ASN A 320 5.24 20.31 -11.94
C ASN A 320 3.78 20.53 -11.51
N THR A 321 2.88 20.78 -12.47
CA THR A 321 1.45 20.99 -12.23
C THR A 321 0.66 19.91 -12.94
N ILE A 322 0.04 19.04 -12.18
CA ILE A 322 -0.68 17.88 -12.72
C ILE A 322 -1.98 17.62 -11.98
N SER A 323 -2.79 16.71 -12.54
CA SER A 323 -4.08 16.33 -12.01
C SER A 323 -4.13 14.84 -11.68
N GLY A 324 -4.65 14.51 -10.51
CA GLY A 324 -4.86 13.15 -10.04
C GLY A 324 -5.37 13.13 -8.61
N THR A 325 -6.07 12.07 -8.23
CA THR A 325 -6.38 11.80 -6.82
C THR A 325 -5.09 11.66 -6.00
N SER A 326 -3.99 11.25 -6.63
CA SER A 326 -2.63 11.24 -6.07
C SER A 326 -2.15 12.60 -5.55
N MET A 327 -2.65 13.71 -6.12
CA MET A 327 -2.33 15.07 -5.67
C MET A 327 -3.19 15.51 -4.48
N ALA A 328 -4.45 15.04 -4.45
CA ALA A 328 -5.39 15.31 -3.38
C ALA A 328 -5.03 14.56 -2.08
N THR A 329 -4.59 13.30 -2.19
CA THR A 329 -4.26 12.42 -1.06
C THR A 329 -3.27 13.01 -0.05
N PRO A 330 -2.05 13.46 -0.45
CA PRO A 330 -1.08 14.00 0.50
C PRO A 330 -1.50 15.35 1.09
N TYR A 331 -2.38 16.10 0.41
CA TYR A 331 -2.93 17.33 0.99
C TYR A 331 -3.71 17.01 2.26
N VAL A 332 -4.55 15.97 2.23
CA VAL A 332 -5.30 15.51 3.41
C VAL A 332 -4.36 14.90 4.47
N ALA A 333 -3.29 14.22 4.08
CA ALA A 333 -2.27 13.78 5.03
C ALA A 333 -1.64 14.95 5.78
N GLY A 334 -1.39 16.07 5.09
CA GLY A 334 -0.92 17.31 5.71
C GLY A 334 -1.94 17.91 6.69
N ILE A 335 -3.24 17.85 6.39
CA ILE A 335 -4.30 18.27 7.33
C ILE A 335 -4.30 17.39 8.58
N LEU A 336 -4.29 16.06 8.40
CA LEU A 336 -4.27 15.11 9.51
C LEU A 336 -3.06 15.28 10.42
N ALA A 337 -1.92 15.71 9.88
CA ALA A 337 -0.72 15.93 10.67
C ALA A 337 -0.77 17.19 11.55
N VAL A 338 -1.66 18.15 11.30
CA VAL A 338 -1.75 19.42 12.06
C VAL A 338 -2.94 19.48 13.03
N VAL A 339 -3.67 18.37 13.21
CA VAL A 339 -4.81 18.22 14.12
C VAL A 339 -4.52 17.18 15.20
#